data_AF-A0A6P3RRE5-F1
#
_entry.id   AF-A0A6P3RRE5-F1
#
_cell.length_a   1.000
_cell.length_b   1.000
_cell.length_c   1.000
_cell.angle_alpha   90.00
_cell.angle_beta   90.00
_cell.angle_gamma   90.00
#
_symmetry.space_group_name_H-M   'P 1'
#
loop_
_entity.id
_entity.type
_entity.pdbx_description
1 polymer ?
#
loop_
_entity_poly.entity_id
_entity_poly.type
_entity_poly.pdbx_seq_one_letter_code
_entity_poly.pdbx_strand_id
1 'polypeptide(L)'
;MYECICSTRFSGQFCEVAKGLPLPLPFPLLEVAVPAACACLLLLLLGLLSGILAARKRRQSEGTYSPSQQEVAGARLEMDSVLKVPPEERLI
;
A
#
# COMPACT_ATOMS: atom_id res chain seq x y z
N MET A 1 -10.68 -53.19 36.99
CA MET A 1 -10.22 -51.99 36.25
C MET A 1 -10.92 -52.02 34.90
N TYR A 2 -11.61 -50.96 34.51
CA TYR A 2 -12.20 -50.83 33.16
C TYR A 2 -11.45 -49.72 32.43
N GLU A 3 -11.20 -49.91 31.14
CA GLU A 3 -10.55 -48.91 30.30
C GLU A 3 -11.56 -48.47 29.23
N CYS A 4 -11.77 -47.17 29.10
CA CYS A 4 -12.66 -46.62 28.09
C CYS A 4 -11.92 -46.41 26.78
N ILE A 5 -12.44 -46.96 25.69
CA ILE A 5 -11.91 -46.76 24.34
C ILE A 5 -12.53 -45.49 23.76
N CYS A 6 -11.77 -44.40 23.72
CA CYS A 6 -12.22 -43.14 23.12
C CYS A 6 -11.92 -43.07 21.61
N SER A 7 -12.83 -42.44 20.85
CA SER A 7 -12.62 -42.13 19.42
C SER A 7 -11.42 -41.21 19.19
N THR A 8 -10.88 -41.20 17.96
CA THR A 8 -9.65 -40.47 17.58
C THR A 8 -9.70 -38.97 17.89
N ARG A 9 -10.90 -38.39 18.06
CA ARG A 9 -11.14 -36.97 18.35
C ARG A 9 -11.43 -36.65 19.82
N PHE A 10 -11.39 -37.63 20.74
CA PHE A 10 -11.70 -37.43 22.15
C PHE A 10 -10.67 -38.10 23.09
N SER A 11 -10.52 -37.58 24.30
CA SER A 11 -9.57 -37.96 25.35
C SER A 11 -10.17 -37.71 26.75
N GLY A 12 -9.48 -38.16 27.80
CA GLY A 12 -9.93 -38.05 29.20
C GLY A 12 -10.40 -39.39 29.78
N GLN A 13 -10.62 -39.44 31.10
CA GLN A 13 -11.07 -40.65 31.80
C GLN A 13 -12.42 -41.16 31.28
N PHE A 14 -13.27 -40.24 30.83
CA PHE A 14 -14.60 -40.52 30.25
C PHE A 14 -14.77 -39.95 28.83
N CYS A 15 -13.68 -39.78 28.07
CA CYS A 15 -13.73 -39.19 26.72
C CYS A 15 -14.37 -37.79 26.65
N GLU A 16 -14.33 -37.03 27.75
CA GLU A 16 -14.96 -35.70 27.86
C GLU A 16 -14.18 -34.58 27.16
N VAL A 17 -12.88 -34.80 26.94
CA VAL A 17 -11.99 -33.80 26.33
C VAL A 17 -11.94 -34.03 24.83
N ALA A 18 -12.50 -33.12 24.04
CA ALA A 18 -12.27 -33.13 22.60
C ALA A 18 -10.76 -32.89 22.34
N LYS A 19 -10.12 -33.83 21.65
CA LYS A 19 -8.81 -33.62 21.03
C LYS A 19 -9.03 -32.58 19.94
N GLY A 20 -8.95 -31.31 20.32
CA GLY A 20 -8.93 -30.19 19.40
C GLY A 20 -7.95 -30.55 18.30
N LEU A 21 -8.42 -30.54 17.05
CA LEU A 21 -7.63 -30.96 15.90
C LEU A 21 -6.30 -30.20 15.97
N PRO A 22 -5.15 -30.86 16.20
CA PRO A 22 -3.89 -30.23 15.94
C PRO A 22 -3.80 -30.27 14.43
N LEU A 23 -4.35 -29.26 13.77
CA LEU A 23 -3.76 -28.86 12.52
C LEU A 23 -2.63 -27.92 12.93
N PRO A 24 -1.38 -28.39 13.11
CA PRO A 24 -0.25 -27.48 13.08
C PRO A 24 -0.05 -27.15 11.60
N LEU A 25 -0.99 -26.41 11.00
CA LEU A 25 -0.57 -25.54 9.91
C LEU A 25 0.50 -24.65 10.57
N PRO A 26 1.68 -24.45 9.96
CA PRO A 26 2.67 -23.50 10.45
C PRO A 26 2.11 -22.08 10.30
N PHE A 27 1.12 -21.77 11.13
CA PHE A 27 0.39 -20.51 11.24
C PHE A 27 1.29 -19.31 11.55
N PRO A 28 2.51 -19.41 12.12
CA PRO A 28 3.37 -18.22 12.20
C PRO A 28 3.97 -17.80 10.84
N LEU A 29 4.12 -18.71 9.87
CA LEU A 29 4.68 -18.34 8.56
C LEU A 29 3.61 -17.79 7.63
N LEU A 30 2.39 -18.33 7.65
CA LEU A 30 1.32 -17.83 6.78
C LEU A 30 0.86 -16.41 7.18
N GLU A 31 0.75 -16.13 8.48
CA GLU A 31 0.39 -14.81 9.02
C GLU A 31 1.40 -13.72 8.66
N VAL A 32 2.68 -14.05 8.45
CA VAL A 32 3.71 -13.08 8.03
C VAL A 32 3.90 -13.09 6.52
N ALA A 33 3.87 -14.26 5.89
CA ALA A 33 4.07 -14.40 4.45
C ALA A 33 2.94 -13.76 3.65
N VAL A 34 1.69 -13.82 4.12
CA VAL A 34 0.55 -13.23 3.41
C VAL A 34 0.65 -11.70 3.37
N PRO A 35 0.80 -10.97 4.51
CA PRO A 35 1.02 -9.52 4.48
C PRO A 35 2.28 -9.12 3.71
N ALA A 36 3.37 -9.87 3.86
CA ALA A 36 4.61 -9.59 3.13
C ALA A 36 4.44 -9.74 1.61
N ALA A 37 3.78 -10.82 1.16
CA ALA A 37 3.48 -11.02 -0.26
C ALA A 37 2.55 -9.92 -0.80
N CYS A 38 1.50 -9.56 -0.05
CA CYS A 38 0.61 -8.46 -0.40
C CYS A 38 1.37 -7.12 -0.52
N ALA A 39 2.22 -6.79 0.46
CA ALA A 39 3.02 -5.58 0.45
C ALA A 39 3.99 -5.54 -0.75
N CYS A 40 4.70 -6.64 -1.02
CA CYS A 40 5.58 -6.76 -2.19
C CYS A 40 4.83 -6.57 -3.50
N LEU A 41 3.66 -7.20 -3.67
CA LEU A 41 2.83 -7.05 -4.87
C LEU A 41 2.35 -5.61 -5.06
N LEU A 42 1.91 -4.95 -3.99
CA LEU A 42 1.47 -3.55 -4.04
C LEU A 42 2.61 -2.60 -4.43
N LEU A 43 3.80 -2.78 -3.85
CA LEU A 43 4.98 -1.99 -4.18
C LEU A 43 5.41 -2.20 -5.64
N LEU A 44 5.40 -3.43 -6.13
CA LEU A 44 5.69 -3.74 -7.53
C LEU A 44 4.69 -3.06 -8.47
N LEU A 45 3.39 -3.14 -8.19
CA LEU A 45 2.35 -2.49 -8.98
C LEU A 45 2.54 -0.96 -9.00
N LEU A 46 2.73 -0.34 -7.85
CA LEU A 46 2.96 1.12 -7.74
C LEU A 46 4.24 1.55 -8.47
N GLY A 47 5.33 0.80 -8.32
CA GLY A 47 6.60 1.06 -8.99
C GLY A 47 6.50 0.93 -10.51
N LEU A 48 5.80 -0.10 -11.00
CA LEU A 48 5.56 -0.28 -12.42
C LEU A 48 4.65 0.81 -12.98
N LEU A 49 3.53 1.12 -12.32
CA LEU A 49 2.62 2.17 -12.76
C LEU A 49 3.31 3.53 -12.79
N SER A 50 3.98 3.92 -11.70
CA SER A 50 4.72 5.18 -11.62
C SER A 50 5.88 5.22 -12.61
N GLY A 51 6.62 4.13 -12.79
CA GLY A 51 7.70 4.02 -13.76
C GLY A 51 7.19 4.13 -15.21
N ILE A 52 6.09 3.46 -15.54
CA ILE A 52 5.45 3.57 -16.85
C ILE A 52 4.91 4.99 -17.07
N LEU A 53 4.22 5.58 -16.09
CA LEU A 53 3.73 6.96 -16.16
C LEU A 53 4.88 7.95 -16.30
N ALA A 54 5.97 7.79 -15.56
CA ALA A 54 7.16 8.63 -15.65
C ALA A 54 7.88 8.45 -16.99
N ALA A 55 8.02 7.23 -17.49
CA ALA A 55 8.62 6.95 -18.80
C ALA A 55 7.74 7.47 -19.94
N ARG A 56 6.42 7.33 -19.85
CA ARG A 56 5.45 7.91 -20.80
C ARG A 56 5.48 9.43 -20.74
N LYS A 57 5.51 10.02 -19.53
CA LYS A 57 5.63 11.46 -19.30
C LYS A 57 6.95 12.00 -19.83
N ARG A 58 8.06 11.26 -19.67
CA ARG A 58 9.38 11.58 -20.25
C ARG A 58 9.32 11.59 -21.78
N ARG A 59 8.76 10.54 -22.39
CA ARG A 59 8.55 10.47 -23.84
C ARG A 59 7.59 11.53 -24.37
N GLN A 60 6.62 11.99 -23.57
CA GLN A 60 5.75 13.11 -23.92
C GLN A 60 6.43 14.46 -23.67
N SER A 61 7.32 14.61 -22.70
CA SER A 61 8.08 15.85 -22.49
C SER A 61 9.16 16.09 -23.55
N GLU A 62 9.55 15.06 -24.31
CA GLU A 62 10.38 15.22 -25.51
C GLU A 62 9.58 15.66 -26.76
N GLY A 63 8.24 15.62 -26.73
CA GLY A 63 7.43 15.87 -27.94
C GLY A 63 6.18 16.75 -27.79
N THR A 64 5.62 16.96 -26.60
CA THR A 64 4.44 17.83 -26.37
C THR A 64 4.32 18.14 -24.88
N TYR A 65 4.68 19.37 -24.52
CA TYR A 65 4.36 20.01 -23.25
C TYR A 65 2.83 19.92 -23.00
N SER A 66 2.40 19.14 -21.99
CA SER A 66 0.99 19.03 -21.58
C SER A 66 0.78 19.84 -20.28
N PRO A 67 0.15 21.03 -20.37
CA PRO A 67 0.18 22.06 -19.31
C PRO A 67 -0.77 21.81 -18.12
N SER A 68 -1.61 20.77 -18.12
CA SER A 68 -2.69 20.65 -17.12
C SER A 68 -2.27 20.09 -15.76
N GLN A 69 -1.14 19.37 -15.65
CA GLN A 69 -0.67 18.85 -14.36
C GLN A 69 0.22 19.81 -13.58
N GLN A 70 0.67 20.91 -14.20
CA GLN A 70 1.43 21.95 -13.52
C GLN A 70 0.50 23.00 -12.87
N GLU A 71 -0.77 23.06 -13.31
CA GLU A 71 -1.82 23.91 -12.73
C GLU A 71 -2.23 23.45 -11.32
N VAL A 72 -2.30 22.13 -11.06
CA VAL A 72 -2.79 21.59 -9.78
C VAL A 72 -1.71 21.58 -8.69
N ALA A 73 -0.42 21.47 -9.07
CA ALA A 73 0.69 21.64 -8.13
C ALA A 73 1.15 23.10 -8.00
N GLY A 74 0.81 23.97 -8.97
CA GLY A 74 1.04 25.41 -8.93
C GLY A 74 0.01 26.17 -8.08
N ALA A 75 -1.18 25.61 -7.84
CA ALA A 75 -2.22 26.23 -7.01
C ALA A 75 -1.85 26.37 -5.51
N ARG A 76 -0.70 25.80 -5.09
CA ARG A 76 -0.13 25.99 -3.74
C ARG A 76 1.27 26.61 -3.77
N LEU A 77 1.66 27.28 -4.86
CA LEU A 77 2.66 28.35 -4.83
C LEU A 77 1.94 29.62 -4.37
N GLU A 78 1.67 29.64 -3.07
CA GLU A 78 1.79 30.81 -2.18
C GLU A 78 1.52 32.14 -2.90
N MET A 79 0.24 32.44 -3.04
CA MET A 79 -0.28 33.77 -3.29
C MET A 79 -0.05 34.62 -2.04
N ASP A 80 1.20 34.86 -1.66
CA ASP A 80 1.55 35.72 -0.52
C ASP A 80 2.86 36.44 -0.77
N SER A 81 2.75 37.58 -1.45
CA SER A 81 3.42 38.79 -0.99
C SER A 81 2.71 39.95 -1.66
N VAL A 82 1.67 40.41 -0.97
CA VAL A 82 1.21 41.79 -0.98
C VAL A 82 2.42 42.73 -1.06
N LEU A 83 2.71 43.24 -2.25
CA LEU A 83 3.26 44.57 -2.40
C LEU A 83 2.72 45.21 -3.66
N LYS A 84 1.43 45.55 -3.57
CA LYS A 84 0.88 46.71 -4.27
C LYS A 84 1.63 47.95 -3.78
N VAL A 85 2.56 48.51 -4.56
CA VAL A 85 2.81 49.97 -4.60
C VAL A 85 3.20 50.39 -6.04
N PRO A 86 2.39 51.25 -6.70
CA PRO A 86 2.71 51.98 -7.95
C PRO A 86 3.57 53.24 -7.61
N PRO A 87 4.24 53.98 -8.53
CA PRO A 87 3.90 54.19 -9.95
C PRO A 87 5.13 54.34 -10.91
N GLU A 88 4.77 54.66 -12.16
CA GLU A 88 5.55 55.11 -13.32
C GLU A 88 6.59 56.22 -13.00
N GLU A 89 7.84 56.07 -13.47
CA GLU A 89 8.70 57.22 -13.75
C GLU A 89 8.92 57.30 -15.25
N ARG A 90 8.38 58.37 -15.84
CA ARG A 90 8.39 58.65 -17.27
C ARG A 90 9.74 59.27 -17.66
N LEU A 91 10.41 58.59 -18.59
CA LEU A 91 11.32 59.07 -19.64
C LEU A 91 11.61 60.60 -19.67
N ILE A 92 12.83 61.01 -19.29
CA ILE A 92 13.59 62.13 -19.89
C ILE A 92 15.08 61.76 -19.91
#